data_AF-A0A7K2XXK1-F1
#
_entry.id   AF-A0A7K2XXK1-F1
#
_cell.length_a   1.000
_cell.length_b   1.000
_cell.length_c   1.000
_cell.angle_alpha   90.00
_cell.angle_beta   90.00
_cell.angle_gamma   90.00
#
_symmetry.space_group_name_H-M   'P 1'
#
loop_
_entity.id
_entity.type
_entity.pdbx_description
1 polymer ?
#
loop_
_entity_poly.entity_id
_entity_poly.type
_entity_poly.pdbx_seq_one_letter_code
_entity_poly.pdbx_strand_id
1 'polypeptide(L)'
;MSARPRTALVVRAAMVSVLACGALTACGSDEEALRYATDYANHEPLGVVGYPTSDSLRITQQLVWRLADGKAEEVEALAADPDDARGDVERTARNWIRSFHEGAKGKVTAEFYDEGSVRQLVVVYFHDTGQTKSFLVRLTGRTGEDGWRVTMREPDPKEASATPDWVPRTPGGLGSRTTPTR
;
A
#
# COMPACT_ATOMS: atom_id res chain seq x y z
N MET A 1 -11.82 21.59 -84.24
CA MET A 1 -11.18 20.40 -83.65
C MET A 1 -9.81 20.82 -83.14
N SER A 2 -9.60 20.85 -81.82
CA SER A 2 -8.30 21.12 -81.20
C SER A 2 -8.23 20.47 -79.81
N ALA A 3 -7.00 20.08 -79.45
CA ALA A 3 -6.46 19.64 -78.16
C ALA A 3 -6.68 18.17 -77.70
N ARG A 4 -5.58 17.40 -77.79
CA ARG A 4 -5.14 16.39 -76.78
C ARG A 4 -4.55 17.15 -75.55
N PRO A 5 -4.03 16.52 -74.46
CA PRO A 5 -4.15 15.16 -73.88
C PRO A 5 -4.43 15.23 -72.34
N ARG A 6 -4.45 14.09 -71.62
CA ARG A 6 -3.56 13.86 -70.45
C ARG A 6 -3.77 12.46 -69.83
N THR A 7 -2.73 11.66 -69.95
CA THR A 7 -2.40 10.48 -69.17
C THR A 7 -2.27 10.85 -67.69
N ALA A 8 -2.89 10.09 -66.78
CA ALA A 8 -2.61 10.12 -65.34
C ALA A 8 -2.81 8.68 -64.81
N LEU A 9 -1.73 7.96 -64.50
CA LEU A 9 -0.92 7.96 -63.27
C LEU A 9 -1.36 6.80 -62.36
N VAL A 10 -0.47 5.82 -62.27
CA VAL A 10 -0.53 4.64 -61.40
C VAL A 10 -0.58 5.08 -59.94
N VAL A 11 -1.49 4.51 -59.14
CA VAL A 11 -1.43 4.58 -57.67
C VAL A 11 -1.41 3.16 -57.12
N ARG A 12 -0.23 2.70 -56.71
CA ARG A 12 -0.07 1.55 -55.81
C ARG A 12 -0.34 2.03 -54.39
N ALA A 13 -1.39 1.52 -53.77
CA ALA A 13 -1.64 1.73 -52.35
C ALA A 13 -0.70 0.85 -51.52
N ALA A 14 0.26 1.47 -50.83
CA ALA A 14 1.01 0.83 -49.75
C ALA A 14 0.43 1.34 -48.43
N MET A 15 -0.30 0.47 -47.74
CA MET A 15 -0.80 0.72 -46.39
C MET A 15 0.17 0.06 -45.42
N VAL A 16 1.00 0.85 -44.76
CA VAL A 16 1.81 0.41 -43.61
C VAL A 16 1.67 1.47 -42.53
N SER A 17 0.74 1.22 -41.62
CA SER A 17 0.57 2.00 -40.40
C SER A 17 1.64 1.58 -39.40
N VAL A 18 2.70 2.39 -39.23
CA VAL A 18 3.61 2.26 -38.09
C VAL A 18 3.02 3.10 -36.95
N LEU A 19 2.21 2.45 -36.12
CA LEU A 19 1.83 2.92 -34.79
C LEU A 19 2.63 2.12 -33.77
N ALA A 20 3.85 2.57 -33.49
CA ALA A 20 4.66 2.04 -32.41
C ALA A 20 5.38 3.21 -31.75
N CYS A 21 4.98 3.51 -30.51
CA CYS A 21 5.77 4.07 -29.40
C CYS A 21 4.82 4.79 -28.43
N GLY A 22 4.34 4.08 -27.41
CA GLY A 22 3.56 4.70 -26.33
C GLY A 22 3.07 3.77 -25.20
N ALA A 23 3.33 2.46 -25.24
CA ALA A 23 2.61 1.49 -24.40
C ALA A 23 3.40 0.91 -23.19
N LEU A 24 4.49 1.53 -22.74
CA LEU A 24 5.31 0.92 -21.66
C LEU A 24 4.93 1.34 -20.24
N THR A 25 4.07 2.36 -20.06
CA THR A 25 3.66 2.82 -18.72
C THR A 25 2.29 2.27 -18.27
N ALA A 26 1.49 1.68 -19.16
CA ALA A 26 0.14 1.19 -18.84
C ALA A 26 0.13 -0.25 -18.28
N CYS A 27 1.12 -1.08 -18.59
CA CYS A 27 1.14 -2.48 -18.12
C CYS A 27 1.40 -2.61 -16.61
N GLY A 28 2.21 -1.71 -16.02
CA GLY A 28 2.55 -1.78 -14.60
C GLY A 28 1.36 -1.48 -13.68
N SER A 29 0.50 -0.53 -14.06
CA SER A 29 -0.71 -0.22 -13.28
C SER A 29 -1.73 -1.35 -13.31
N ASP A 30 -1.86 -2.03 -14.45
CA ASP A 30 -2.78 -3.16 -14.61
C ASP A 30 -2.31 -4.38 -13.82
N GLU A 31 -0.99 -4.64 -13.80
CA GLU A 31 -0.40 -5.70 -13.00
C GLU A 31 -0.56 -5.45 -11.49
N GLU A 32 -0.32 -4.23 -11.01
CA GLU A 32 -0.50 -3.88 -9.60
C GLU A 32 -1.98 -3.96 -9.18
N ALA A 33 -2.89 -3.49 -10.03
CA ALA A 33 -4.33 -3.60 -9.78
C ALA A 33 -4.78 -5.08 -9.73
N LEU A 34 -4.28 -5.92 -10.63
CA LEU A 34 -4.58 -7.34 -10.65
C LEU A 34 -4.01 -8.07 -9.42
N ARG A 35 -2.77 -7.73 -9.01
CA ARG A 35 -2.15 -8.25 -7.79
C ARG A 35 -2.98 -7.88 -6.58
N TYR A 36 -3.37 -6.62 -6.45
CA TYR A 36 -4.22 -6.16 -5.36
C TYR A 36 -5.56 -6.89 -5.32
N ALA A 37 -6.24 -7.03 -6.46
CA ALA A 37 -7.52 -7.75 -6.53
C ALA A 37 -7.38 -9.23 -6.14
N THR A 38 -6.26 -9.85 -6.52
CA THR A 38 -5.92 -11.22 -6.14
C THR A 38 -5.65 -11.33 -4.63
N ASP A 39 -4.85 -10.43 -4.07
CA ASP A 39 -4.60 -10.39 -2.62
C ASP A 39 -5.92 -10.19 -1.85
N TYR A 40 -6.76 -9.25 -2.29
CA TYR A 40 -8.06 -8.96 -1.65
C TYR A 40 -8.98 -10.18 -1.65
N ALA A 41 -9.00 -10.97 -2.72
CA ALA A 41 -9.82 -12.18 -2.79
C ALA A 41 -9.30 -13.33 -1.91
N ASN A 42 -7.99 -13.33 -1.59
CA ASN A 42 -7.32 -14.41 -0.86
C ASN A 42 -7.17 -14.14 0.64
N HIS A 43 -7.59 -12.97 1.13
CA HIS A 43 -7.43 -12.55 2.52
C HIS A 43 -8.75 -12.13 3.15
N GLU A 44 -8.80 -12.21 4.48
CA GLU A 44 -9.93 -11.69 5.25
C GLU A 44 -10.08 -10.17 5.02
N PRO A 45 -11.31 -9.67 4.82
CA PRO A 45 -11.56 -8.25 4.70
C PRO A 45 -11.17 -7.48 5.96
N LEU A 46 -10.48 -6.36 5.77
CA LEU A 46 -10.10 -5.46 6.87
C LEU A 46 -11.32 -4.66 7.36
N GLY A 47 -11.66 -4.78 8.64
CA GLY A 47 -12.60 -3.85 9.28
C GLY A 47 -11.98 -2.45 9.35
N VAL A 48 -12.77 -1.40 9.06
CA VAL A 48 -12.26 -0.02 9.00
C VAL A 48 -13.01 0.88 9.97
N VAL A 49 -12.26 1.65 10.75
CA VAL A 49 -12.77 2.71 11.64
C VAL A 49 -11.99 3.99 11.36
N GLY A 50 -12.68 5.13 11.37
CA GLY A 50 -12.09 6.44 11.11
C GLY A 50 -12.18 6.86 9.64
N TYR A 51 -11.24 7.71 9.23
CA TYR A 51 -11.32 8.43 7.95
C TYR A 51 -10.03 8.25 7.13
N PRO A 52 -9.77 7.06 6.57
CA PRO A 52 -8.63 6.87 5.67
C PRO A 52 -8.85 7.56 4.31
N THR A 53 -7.76 7.84 3.62
CA THR A 53 -7.79 8.02 2.17
C THR A 53 -7.81 6.65 1.49
N SER A 54 -8.17 6.58 0.21
CA SER A 54 -8.12 5.32 -0.55
C SER A 54 -6.73 4.68 -0.51
N ASP A 55 -5.67 5.49 -0.56
CA ASP A 55 -4.30 5.01 -0.61
C ASP A 55 -3.73 4.66 0.78
N SER A 56 -4.09 5.41 1.83
CA SER A 56 -3.72 5.03 3.21
C SER A 56 -4.41 3.73 3.64
N LEU A 57 -5.65 3.52 3.20
CA LEU A 57 -6.36 2.25 3.36
C LEU A 57 -5.68 1.13 2.57
N ARG A 58 -5.33 1.37 1.30
CA ARG A 58 -4.67 0.36 0.43
C ARG A 58 -3.37 -0.15 1.05
N ILE A 59 -2.47 0.74 1.46
CA ILE A 59 -1.17 0.33 2.03
C ILE A 59 -1.33 -0.41 3.36
N THR A 60 -2.36 -0.05 4.15
CA THR A 60 -2.69 -0.73 5.41
C THR A 60 -3.19 -2.15 5.16
N GLN A 61 -4.08 -2.34 4.17
CA GLN A 61 -4.54 -3.66 3.76
C GLN A 61 -3.37 -4.54 3.31
N GLN A 62 -2.54 -4.02 2.41
CA GLN A 62 -1.35 -4.72 1.94
C GLN A 62 -0.43 -5.12 3.10
N LEU A 63 -0.19 -4.23 4.07
CA LEU A 63 0.62 -4.59 5.24
C LEU A 63 0.02 -5.75 6.04
N VAL A 64 -1.27 -5.70 6.36
CA VAL A 64 -1.94 -6.79 7.09
C VAL A 64 -1.86 -8.10 6.33
N TRP A 65 -2.07 -8.08 5.01
CA TRP A 65 -1.95 -9.27 4.16
C TRP A 65 -0.51 -9.81 4.11
N ARG A 66 0.50 -8.95 3.97
CA ARG A 66 1.90 -9.42 3.99
C ARG A 66 2.34 -9.97 5.34
N LEU A 67 1.78 -9.46 6.44
CA LEU A 67 1.95 -10.08 7.76
C LEU A 67 1.31 -11.47 7.81
N ALA A 68 0.09 -11.63 7.25
CA ALA A 68 -0.60 -12.91 7.15
C ALA A 68 0.15 -13.91 6.26
N ASP A 69 0.76 -13.45 5.16
CA ASP A 69 1.61 -14.25 4.27
C ASP A 69 2.93 -14.68 4.95
N GLY A 70 3.42 -13.89 5.90
CA GLY A 70 4.60 -14.22 6.71
C GLY A 70 5.94 -14.14 5.97
N LYS A 71 5.99 -13.45 4.81
CA LYS A 71 7.19 -13.28 4.00
C LYS A 71 7.86 -11.93 4.26
N ALA A 72 9.04 -11.94 4.88
CA ALA A 72 9.72 -10.72 5.31
C ALA A 72 9.96 -9.72 4.16
N GLU A 73 10.46 -10.20 3.02
CA GLU A 73 10.75 -9.36 1.85
C GLU A 73 9.51 -8.62 1.33
N GLU A 74 8.32 -9.24 1.40
CA GLU A 74 7.08 -8.61 0.97
C GLU A 74 6.59 -7.54 1.96
N VAL A 75 6.86 -7.71 3.26
CA VAL A 75 6.62 -6.67 4.27
C VAL A 75 7.62 -5.53 4.10
N GLU A 76 8.91 -5.84 3.92
CA GLU A 76 9.98 -4.85 3.71
C GLU A 76 9.72 -3.96 2.49
N ALA A 77 9.16 -4.52 1.42
CA ALA A 77 8.80 -3.77 0.21
C ALA A 77 7.80 -2.62 0.46
N LEU A 78 7.07 -2.64 1.57
CA LEU A 78 6.13 -1.59 1.96
C LEU A 78 6.80 -0.45 2.75
N ALA A 79 8.07 -0.59 3.13
CA ALA A 79 8.77 0.36 3.97
C ALA A 79 8.94 1.72 3.32
N ALA A 80 8.82 2.77 4.13
CA ALA A 80 9.25 4.12 3.80
C ALA A 80 10.76 4.22 3.96
N ASP A 81 11.43 4.78 2.95
CA ASP A 81 12.86 5.10 2.96
C ASP A 81 13.77 3.90 3.35
N PRO A 82 13.69 2.76 2.64
CA PRO A 82 14.39 1.54 3.04
C PRO A 82 15.91 1.65 2.93
N ASP A 83 16.46 2.44 2.01
CA ASP A 83 17.92 2.52 1.80
C ASP A 83 18.64 3.18 2.98
N ASP A 84 18.04 4.18 3.61
CA ASP A 84 18.60 4.89 4.77
C ASP A 84 18.61 4.04 6.05
N ALA A 85 17.91 2.91 6.06
CA ALA A 85 17.66 2.11 7.26
C ALA A 85 17.46 0.63 6.99
N ARG A 86 18.11 0.11 5.94
CA ARG A 86 17.80 -1.22 5.40
C ARG A 86 17.83 -2.32 6.45
N GLY A 87 18.85 -2.31 7.32
CA GLY A 87 18.96 -3.28 8.41
C GLY A 87 17.87 -3.16 9.48
N ASP A 88 17.36 -1.95 9.73
CA ASP A 88 16.25 -1.73 10.67
C ASP A 88 14.92 -2.16 10.09
N VAL A 89 14.69 -1.89 8.80
CA VAL A 89 13.49 -2.32 8.07
C VAL A 89 13.39 -3.85 8.08
N GLU A 90 14.48 -4.53 7.71
CA GLU A 90 14.57 -6.00 7.68
C GLU A 90 14.29 -6.63 9.06
N ARG A 91 14.87 -6.05 10.12
CA ARG A 91 14.59 -6.50 11.51
C ARG A 91 13.16 -6.21 11.93
N THR A 92 12.64 -5.03 11.60
CA THR A 92 11.26 -4.64 11.93
C THR A 92 10.26 -5.59 11.28
N ALA A 93 10.41 -5.86 9.98
CA ALA A 93 9.54 -6.77 9.24
C ALA A 93 9.50 -8.17 9.87
N ARG A 94 10.67 -8.74 10.19
CA ARG A 94 10.74 -10.03 10.89
C ARG A 94 10.09 -9.99 12.27
N ASN A 95 10.31 -8.94 13.04
CA ASN A 95 9.73 -8.81 14.38
C ASN A 95 8.20 -8.68 14.29
N TRP A 96 7.68 -7.93 13.32
CA TRP A 96 6.24 -7.81 13.10
C TRP A 96 5.62 -9.13 12.67
N ILE A 97 6.22 -9.84 11.71
CA ILE A 97 5.75 -11.18 11.30
C ILE A 97 5.74 -12.12 12.52
N ARG A 98 6.86 -12.21 13.25
CA ARG A 98 6.95 -13.06 14.45
C ARG A 98 5.86 -12.75 15.47
N SER A 99 5.48 -11.48 15.61
CA SER A 99 4.53 -11.04 16.62
C SER A 99 3.08 -11.17 16.15
N PHE A 100 2.79 -10.89 14.88
CA PHE A 100 1.43 -10.61 14.42
C PHE A 100 0.95 -11.54 13.30
N HIS A 101 1.80 -12.41 12.75
CA HIS A 101 1.44 -13.32 11.64
C HIS A 101 0.17 -14.13 11.92
N GLU A 102 0.07 -14.76 13.09
CA GLU A 102 -1.12 -15.56 13.43
C GLU A 102 -2.38 -14.70 13.55
N GLY A 103 -2.27 -13.51 14.15
CA GLY A 103 -3.39 -12.59 14.27
C GLY A 103 -3.83 -12.02 12.92
N ALA A 104 -2.89 -11.80 12.00
CA ALA A 104 -3.15 -11.22 10.69
C ALA A 104 -3.89 -12.14 9.73
N LYS A 105 -3.84 -13.47 9.95
CA LYS A 105 -4.60 -14.46 9.16
C LYS A 105 -6.11 -14.39 9.41
N GLY A 106 -6.50 -13.89 10.57
CA GLY A 106 -7.88 -13.85 11.02
C GLY A 106 -8.53 -12.49 10.84
N LYS A 107 -9.54 -12.22 11.67
CA LYS A 107 -10.23 -10.94 11.67
C LYS A 107 -9.32 -9.83 12.18
N VAL A 108 -9.19 -8.76 11.41
CA VAL A 108 -8.44 -7.54 11.77
C VAL A 108 -9.32 -6.31 11.61
N THR A 109 -9.18 -5.34 12.51
CA THR A 109 -9.73 -3.99 12.33
C THR A 109 -8.61 -2.98 12.33
N ALA A 110 -8.57 -2.10 11.33
CA ALA A 110 -7.71 -0.93 11.31
C ALA A 110 -8.53 0.31 11.71
N GLU A 111 -8.01 1.05 12.68
CA GLU A 111 -8.50 2.37 13.06
C GLU A 111 -7.51 3.43 12.59
N PHE A 112 -8.00 4.35 11.78
CA PHE A 112 -7.25 5.44 11.20
C PHE A 112 -7.47 6.69 12.03
N TYR A 113 -6.40 7.18 12.65
CA TYR A 113 -6.43 8.33 13.54
C TYR A 113 -6.05 9.60 12.80
N ASP A 114 -6.82 10.67 13.08
CA ASP A 114 -6.67 12.00 12.50
C ASP A 114 -6.77 12.04 10.96
N GLU A 115 -6.67 13.23 10.37
CA GLU A 115 -6.73 13.40 8.92
C GLU A 115 -5.45 12.86 8.24
N GLY A 116 -5.64 11.98 7.26
CA GLY A 116 -4.56 11.31 6.54
C GLY A 116 -4.13 11.99 5.24
N SER A 117 -3.92 13.30 5.21
CA SER A 117 -3.59 14.02 3.96
C SER A 117 -2.22 13.66 3.38
N VAL A 118 -1.19 13.52 4.23
CA VAL A 118 0.18 13.14 3.81
C VAL A 118 0.81 12.08 4.72
N ARG A 119 0.22 11.87 5.91
CA ARG A 119 0.61 10.86 6.89
C ARG A 119 -0.60 10.52 7.75
N GLN A 120 -0.67 9.29 8.23
CA GLN A 120 -1.76 8.86 9.09
C GLN A 120 -1.26 7.81 10.08
N LEU A 121 -1.67 7.95 11.34
CA LEU A 121 -1.43 6.94 12.36
C LEU A 121 -2.51 5.87 12.25
N VAL A 122 -2.09 4.62 12.18
CA VAL A 122 -2.99 3.47 12.06
C VAL A 122 -2.77 2.56 13.25
N VAL A 123 -3.87 2.13 13.86
CA VAL A 123 -3.87 1.09 14.88
C VAL A 123 -4.61 -0.12 14.32
N VAL A 124 -3.96 -1.28 14.28
CA VAL A 124 -4.60 -2.54 13.90
C VAL A 124 -4.83 -3.41 15.13
N TYR A 125 -6.03 -3.99 15.19
CA TYR A 125 -6.48 -4.87 16.25
C TYR A 125 -6.64 -6.27 15.66
N PHE A 126 -5.81 -7.20 16.12
CA PHE A 126 -5.86 -8.61 15.72
C PHE A 126 -6.79 -9.36 16.67
N HIS A 127 -8.01 -9.65 16.22
CA HIS A 127 -9.09 -10.08 17.12
C HIS A 127 -8.84 -11.45 17.74
N ASP A 128 -8.24 -12.38 16.99
CA ASP A 128 -8.04 -13.76 17.44
C ASP A 128 -6.92 -13.88 18.47
N THR A 129 -5.88 -13.04 18.38
CA THR A 129 -4.75 -13.03 19.33
C THR A 129 -4.89 -11.98 20.43
N GLY A 130 -5.84 -11.04 20.29
CA GLY A 130 -5.99 -9.88 21.18
C GLY A 130 -4.83 -8.88 21.11
N GLN A 131 -3.93 -9.03 20.14
CA GLN A 131 -2.78 -8.14 19.97
C GLN A 131 -3.18 -6.85 19.26
N THR A 132 -2.44 -5.79 19.52
CA THR A 132 -2.65 -4.49 18.88
C THR A 132 -1.33 -3.90 18.43
N LYS A 133 -1.31 -3.35 17.22
CA LYS A 133 -0.13 -2.73 16.63
C LYS A 133 -0.46 -1.34 16.11
N SER A 134 0.36 -0.34 16.48
CA SER A 134 0.34 0.98 15.85
C SER A 134 1.49 1.16 14.87
N PHE A 135 1.25 1.83 13.76
CA PHE A 135 2.29 2.26 12.81
C PHE A 135 1.86 3.53 12.06
N LEU A 136 2.84 4.23 11.48
CA LEU A 136 2.59 5.39 10.64
C LEU A 136 2.65 4.98 9.17
N VAL A 137 1.64 5.38 8.39
CA VAL A 137 1.70 5.39 6.93
C VAL A 137 1.89 6.82 6.44
N ARG A 138 2.67 7.03 5.37
CA ARG A 138 2.93 8.37 4.82
C ARG A 138 3.25 8.33 3.34
N LEU A 139 3.02 9.44 2.66
CA LEU A 139 3.58 9.69 1.34
C LEU A 139 5.11 9.77 1.41
N THR A 140 5.77 9.15 0.43
CA THR A 140 7.22 9.20 0.22
C THR A 140 7.56 9.84 -1.14
N GLY A 141 8.84 10.15 -1.34
CA GLY A 141 9.28 11.02 -2.43
C GLY A 141 9.18 12.50 -2.05
N ARG A 142 9.71 13.38 -2.91
CA ARG A 142 9.74 14.82 -2.63
C ARG A 142 8.35 15.46 -2.71
N THR A 143 7.49 14.91 -3.55
CA THR A 143 6.15 15.40 -3.89
C THR A 143 5.06 14.34 -3.72
N GLY A 144 5.40 13.17 -3.15
CA GLY A 144 4.46 12.04 -2.99
C GLY A 144 4.51 11.02 -4.15
N GLU A 145 5.44 11.19 -5.09
CA GLU A 145 5.57 10.38 -6.30
C GLU A 145 5.86 8.89 -6.03
N ASP A 146 6.43 8.56 -4.87
CA ASP A 146 6.73 7.18 -4.49
C ASP A 146 5.56 6.48 -3.77
N GLY A 147 4.44 7.19 -3.64
CA GLY A 147 3.20 6.70 -3.06
C GLY A 147 3.21 6.60 -1.53
N TRP A 148 2.18 5.94 -0.99
CA TRP A 148 2.05 5.70 0.44
C TRP A 148 2.89 4.50 0.88
N ARG A 149 3.65 4.67 1.95
CA ARG A 149 4.53 3.64 2.54
C ARG A 149 4.39 3.58 4.05
N VAL A 150 4.91 2.52 4.64
CA VAL A 150 4.85 2.23 6.08
C VAL A 150 6.16 2.61 6.75
N THR A 151 6.12 3.35 7.85
CA THR A 151 7.32 3.60 8.66
C THR A 151 7.69 2.35 9.44
N MET A 152 8.87 1.76 9.13
CA MET A 152 9.38 0.55 9.77
C MET A 152 10.72 0.84 10.46
N ARG A 153 10.68 1.16 11.75
CA ARG A 153 11.84 1.65 12.53
C ARG A 153 11.91 1.05 13.94
N GLU A 154 11.46 -0.19 14.10
CA GLU A 154 11.42 -0.89 15.39
C GLU A 154 12.24 -2.19 15.31
N PRO A 155 13.58 -2.08 15.19
CA PRO A 155 14.46 -3.24 15.10
C PRO A 155 14.51 -4.05 16.41
N ASP A 156 14.15 -3.46 17.54
CA ASP A 156 14.03 -4.16 18.83
C ASP A 156 12.68 -4.92 18.92
N PRO A 157 12.69 -6.24 19.23
CA PRO A 157 11.47 -7.03 19.29
C PRO A 157 10.42 -6.55 20.32
N LYS A 158 10.86 -5.92 21.42
CA LYS A 158 9.94 -5.40 22.44
C LYS A 158 9.25 -4.14 21.93
N GLU A 159 9.98 -3.26 21.26
CA GLU A 159 9.39 -2.08 20.61
C GLU A 159 8.44 -2.49 19.49
N ALA A 160 8.85 -3.43 18.65
CA ALA A 160 8.07 -3.92 17.53
C ALA A 160 6.70 -4.48 17.92
N SER A 161 6.59 -5.08 19.11
CA SER A 161 5.37 -5.68 19.64
C SER A 161 4.62 -4.79 20.65
N ALA A 162 5.15 -3.62 20.98
CA ALA A 162 4.55 -2.73 21.97
C ALA A 162 3.24 -2.13 21.46
N THR A 163 2.25 -2.06 22.36
CA THR A 163 1.03 -1.27 22.16
C THR A 163 1.18 0.03 22.94
N PRO A 164 1.02 1.21 22.32
CA PRO A 164 1.06 2.47 23.04
C PRO A 164 -0.05 2.58 24.10
N ASP A 165 0.25 3.18 25.25
CA ASP A 165 -0.66 3.25 26.41
C ASP A 165 -1.96 4.03 26.14
N TRP A 166 -1.99 4.90 25.14
CA TRP A 166 -3.17 5.69 24.78
C TRP A 166 -4.18 4.92 23.92
N VAL A 167 -3.80 3.76 23.35
CA VAL A 167 -4.64 3.01 22.42
C VAL A 167 -5.81 2.36 23.17
N PRO A 168 -7.07 2.62 22.76
CA PRO A 168 -8.24 1.98 23.35
C PRO A 168 -8.20 0.47 23.19
N ARG A 169 -8.80 -0.28 24.10
CA ARG A 169 -8.93 -1.75 23.94
C ARG A 169 -9.92 -2.16 22.86
N THR A 170 -10.83 -1.26 22.49
CA THR A 170 -11.88 -1.53 21.51
C THR A 170 -11.78 -0.50 20.38
N PRO A 171 -11.74 -0.93 19.11
CA PRO A 171 -11.71 -0.04 17.97
C PRO A 171 -12.83 1.02 18.03
N GLY A 172 -12.51 2.27 17.73
CA GLY A 172 -13.47 3.38 17.71
C GLY A 172 -13.73 4.04 19.06
N GLY A 173 -13.09 3.58 20.15
CA GLY A 173 -13.29 4.12 21.49
C GLY A 173 -12.98 5.62 21.65
N LEU A 174 -12.17 6.21 20.76
CA LEU A 174 -11.82 7.64 20.76
C LEU A 174 -12.49 8.44 19.64
N GLY A 175 -13.37 7.82 18.85
CA GLY A 175 -13.93 8.46 17.66
C GLY A 175 -12.85 8.84 16.64
N SER A 176 -11.79 8.03 16.53
CA SER A 176 -10.73 8.17 15.52
C SER A 176 -9.94 9.48 15.58
N ARG A 177 -9.77 10.04 16.78
CA ARG A 177 -8.88 11.16 17.07
C ARG A 177 -7.80 10.73 18.04
N THR A 178 -6.57 11.15 17.79
CA THR A 178 -5.57 11.06 18.85
C THR A 178 -6.04 11.96 20.00
N THR A 179 -5.89 11.50 21.24
CA THR A 179 -6.37 12.26 22.41
C THR A 179 -5.78 13.68 22.34
N PRO A 180 -6.56 14.75 22.59
CA PRO A 180 -5.99 16.09 22.67
C PRO A 180 -4.88 16.06 23.71
N THR A 181 -3.68 16.41 23.30
CA THR A 181 -2.54 16.58 24.20
C THR A 181 -2.98 17.52 25.31
N ARG A 182 -2.84 17.07 26.56
CA ARG A 182 -3.04 17.92 27.73
C ARG A 182 -1.79 18.73 28.01
#